data_AF-A0A536BNR8-F1
#
_entry.id   AF-A0A536BNR8-F1
#
_cell.length_a   1.000
_cell.length_b   1.000
_cell.length_c   1.000
_cell.angle_alpha   90.00
_cell.angle_beta   90.00
_cell.angle_gamma   90.00
#
_symmetry.space_group_name_H-M   'P 1'
#
loop_
_entity.id
_entity.type
_entity.pdbx_description
1 polymer ?
#
loop_
_entity_poly.entity_id
_entity_poly.type
_entity_poly.pdbx_seq_one_letter_code
_entity_poly.pdbx_strand_id
1 'polypeptide(L)'
;MKANLRRTTPLRSDHGARRLPASGNTALAASALIQTALGIEFILSGLNKFADPHYVQNFNQFVSSNPGTQSGILSGLVKGLVLPNVAFFATLLQFTELILGVVLLLGAIEVGRRRLSGRVGRERGYEAQVALVAAVAGLAVAGLSLSIAVLMGEQLPTIMPGRAFTTAIPVELLIVPLGVAVAWMEAGRFLVLFRRQPAGMIASVRPEVIPANERNRAS
;
A
#
# COMPACT_ATOMS: atom_id res chain seq x y z
N MET A 1 -64.71 25.19 -18.94
CA MET A 1 -63.55 24.47 -19.51
C MET A 1 -62.47 24.41 -18.42
N LYS A 2 -62.34 23.29 -17.69
CA LYS A 2 -61.44 23.15 -16.53
C LYS A 2 -60.14 22.48 -16.98
N ALA A 3 -59.01 23.18 -16.82
CA ALA A 3 -57.68 22.66 -17.13
C ALA A 3 -57.23 21.66 -16.03
N ASN A 4 -57.02 20.40 -16.43
CA ASN A 4 -56.45 19.36 -15.59
C ASN A 4 -54.94 19.59 -15.42
N LEU A 5 -54.53 20.15 -14.29
CA LEU A 5 -53.12 20.18 -13.86
C LEU A 5 -52.71 18.78 -13.41
N ARG A 6 -52.04 18.03 -14.29
CA ARG A 6 -51.30 16.82 -13.92
C ARG A 6 -50.14 17.22 -13.01
N ARG A 7 -50.28 16.98 -11.70
CA ARG A 7 -49.14 16.87 -10.79
C ARG A 7 -48.34 15.64 -11.18
N THR A 8 -47.22 15.83 -11.85
CA THR A 8 -46.15 14.83 -11.93
C THR A 8 -45.39 14.85 -10.62
N THR A 9 -45.75 13.95 -9.71
CA THR A 9 -44.96 13.64 -8.52
C THR A 9 -43.59 13.12 -8.99
N PRO A 10 -42.46 13.75 -8.64
CA PRO A 10 -41.17 13.14 -8.91
C PRO A 10 -41.06 11.87 -8.05
N LEU A 11 -40.89 10.73 -8.71
CA LEU A 11 -40.54 9.47 -8.06
C LEU A 11 -39.20 9.69 -7.35
N ARG A 12 -39.25 9.83 -6.03
CA ARG A 12 -38.09 9.87 -5.15
C ARG A 12 -37.46 8.47 -5.14
N SER A 13 -36.52 8.23 -6.06
CA SER A 13 -35.66 7.06 -6.07
C SER A 13 -34.61 7.21 -4.97
N ASP A 14 -34.96 6.88 -3.73
CA ASP A 14 -34.05 7.16 -2.62
C ASP A 14 -34.09 6.10 -1.53
N HIS A 15 -33.91 4.83 -1.90
CA HIS A 15 -33.34 3.81 -1.02
C HIS A 15 -32.11 3.21 -1.70
N GLY A 16 -31.15 4.09 -2.00
CA GLY A 16 -29.78 3.69 -2.27
C GLY A 16 -29.28 2.94 -1.04
N ALA A 17 -29.15 1.62 -1.17
CA ALA A 17 -28.43 0.80 -0.20
C ALA A 17 -27.19 1.57 0.23
N ARG A 18 -27.15 1.97 1.50
CA ARG A 18 -26.06 2.75 2.09
C ARG A 18 -24.81 1.88 2.02
N ARG A 19 -24.13 1.92 0.87
CA ARG A 19 -22.97 1.09 0.58
C ARG A 19 -21.99 1.37 1.71
N LEU A 20 -21.58 0.31 2.41
CA LEU A 20 -20.54 0.40 3.44
C LEU A 20 -19.40 1.26 2.88
N PRO A 21 -18.88 2.21 3.67
CA PRO A 21 -17.76 3.03 3.21
C PRO A 21 -16.66 2.10 2.70
N ALA A 22 -16.06 2.45 1.57
CA ALA A 22 -15.08 1.61 0.87
C ALA A 22 -13.90 1.21 1.77
N SER A 23 -13.68 1.96 2.86
CA SER A 23 -12.64 1.80 3.89
C SER A 23 -13.10 1.15 5.21
N GLY A 24 -14.40 0.86 5.40
CA GLY A 24 -14.96 0.39 6.68
C GLY A 24 -15.18 -1.12 6.81
N ASN A 25 -14.82 -1.92 5.80
CA ASN A 25 -15.03 -3.37 5.81
C ASN A 25 -14.00 -4.10 6.69
N THR A 26 -14.38 -5.18 7.37
CA THR A 26 -13.51 -6.03 8.22
C THR A 26 -12.24 -6.49 7.48
N ALA A 27 -12.33 -6.74 6.18
CA ALA A 27 -11.16 -7.05 5.34
C ALA A 27 -10.07 -5.96 5.40
N LEU A 28 -10.45 -4.68 5.42
CA LEU A 28 -9.49 -3.59 5.55
C LEU A 28 -8.98 -3.44 6.98
N ALA A 29 -9.74 -3.83 8.02
CA ALA A 29 -9.18 -3.94 9.37
C ALA A 29 -8.07 -4.99 9.42
N ALA A 30 -8.32 -6.16 8.82
CA ALA A 30 -7.32 -7.22 8.75
C ALA A 30 -6.08 -6.72 7.98
N SER A 31 -6.27 -6.02 6.86
CA SER A 31 -5.17 -5.36 6.13
C SER A 31 -4.40 -4.39 7.03
N ALA A 32 -5.07 -3.54 7.80
CA ALA A 32 -4.42 -2.58 8.69
C ALA A 32 -3.60 -3.27 9.80
N LEU A 33 -4.07 -4.40 10.33
CA LEU A 33 -3.31 -5.19 11.31
C LEU A 33 -2.07 -5.81 10.68
N ILE A 34 -2.19 -6.38 9.47
CA ILE A 34 -1.05 -6.94 8.73
C ILE A 34 -0.05 -5.83 8.40
N GLN A 35 -0.51 -4.69 7.89
CA GLN A 35 0.31 -3.50 7.63
C GLN A 35 1.02 -3.01 8.89
N THR A 36 0.35 -3.05 10.05
CA THR A 36 0.96 -2.67 11.33
C THR A 36 2.08 -3.62 11.69
N ALA A 37 1.84 -4.94 11.63
CA ALA A 37 2.84 -5.95 11.97
C ALA A 37 4.06 -5.86 11.04
N LEU A 38 3.84 -5.86 9.72
CA LEU A 38 4.91 -5.71 8.74
C LEU A 38 5.62 -4.35 8.86
N GLY A 39 4.86 -3.28 9.13
CA GLY A 39 5.40 -1.95 9.30
C GLY A 39 6.36 -1.86 10.49
N ILE A 40 5.98 -2.43 11.64
CA ILE A 40 6.83 -2.52 12.82
C ILE A 40 8.08 -3.35 12.53
N GLU A 41 7.92 -4.54 11.94
CA GLU A 41 9.03 -5.43 11.59
C GLU A 41 10.07 -4.70 10.74
N PHE A 42 9.63 -4.01 9.68
CA PHE A 42 10.52 -3.31 8.76
C PHE A 42 11.15 -2.06 9.36
N ILE A 43 10.45 -1.32 10.23
CA ILE A 43 11.07 -0.21 10.98
C ILE A 43 12.15 -0.72 11.92
N LEU A 44 11.85 -1.75 12.72
CA LEU A 44 12.81 -2.29 13.68
C LEU A 44 14.02 -2.90 12.95
N SER A 45 13.78 -3.64 11.87
CA SER A 45 14.83 -4.19 11.01
C SER A 45 15.71 -3.09 10.42
N GLY A 46 15.12 -2.02 9.88
CA GLY A 46 15.87 -0.87 9.36
C GLY A 46 16.65 -0.13 10.45
N LEU A 47 16.03 0.16 11.60
CA LEU A 47 16.69 0.82 12.73
C LEU A 47 17.85 0.00 13.29
N ASN A 48 17.72 -1.33 13.36
CA ASN A 48 18.81 -2.22 13.75
C ASN A 48 20.01 -2.10 12.80
N LYS A 49 19.76 -1.97 11.49
CA LYS A 49 20.82 -1.73 10.49
C LYS A 49 21.48 -0.36 10.64
N PHE A 50 20.72 0.68 11.01
CA PHE A 50 21.27 2.00 11.35
C PHE A 50 22.10 2.00 12.63
N ALA A 51 21.73 1.16 13.60
CA ALA A 51 22.41 1.06 14.87
C ALA A 51 23.70 0.23 14.82
N ASP A 52 23.90 -0.60 13.78
CA ASP A 52 25.07 -1.46 13.63
C ASP A 52 26.21 -0.76 12.85
N PRO A 53 27.34 -0.40 13.51
CA PRO A 53 28.49 0.22 12.84
C PRO A 53 29.16 -0.68 11.79
N HIS A 54 28.93 -1.99 11.85
CA HIS A 54 29.52 -2.99 10.97
C HIS A 54 28.53 -3.49 9.91
N TYR A 55 27.36 -2.84 9.78
CA TYR A 55 26.27 -3.33 8.95
C TYR A 55 26.69 -3.65 7.51
N VAL A 56 27.48 -2.78 6.86
CA VAL A 56 27.95 -3.01 5.48
C VAL A 56 28.85 -4.25 5.38
N GLN A 57 29.72 -4.48 6.36
CA GLN A 57 30.58 -5.66 6.40
C GLN A 57 29.75 -6.93 6.65
N ASN A 58 28.82 -6.87 7.60
CA ASN A 58 27.88 -7.95 7.91
C ASN A 58 27.01 -8.29 6.72
N PHE A 59 26.54 -7.29 5.97
CA PHE A 59 25.79 -7.48 4.72
C PHE A 59 26.65 -8.15 3.64
N ASN A 60 27.91 -7.76 3.46
CA ASN A 60 28.83 -8.44 2.55
C ASN A 60 28.96 -9.93 2.90
N GLN A 61 29.21 -10.22 4.18
CA GLN A 61 29.37 -11.58 4.67
C GLN A 61 28.09 -12.38 4.50
N PHE A 62 26.94 -11.79 4.82
CA PHE A 62 25.64 -12.41 4.61
C PHE A 62 25.43 -12.76 3.13
N VAL A 63 25.58 -11.80 2.22
CA VAL A 63 25.36 -12.05 0.80
C VAL A 63 26.36 -13.08 0.26
N SER A 64 27.65 -12.94 0.53
CA SER A 64 28.68 -13.83 -0.02
C SER A 64 28.64 -15.27 0.50
N SER A 65 28.20 -15.48 1.74
CA SER A 65 28.16 -16.81 2.38
C SER A 65 26.88 -17.60 2.09
N ASN A 66 25.85 -16.95 1.55
CA ASN A 66 24.56 -17.60 1.34
C ASN A 66 24.51 -18.48 0.06
N PRO A 67 23.79 -19.61 0.08
CA PRO A 67 23.74 -20.55 -1.05
C PRO A 67 23.30 -19.91 -2.37
N GLY A 68 22.30 -19.03 -2.33
CA GLY A 68 21.71 -18.34 -3.49
C GLY A 68 22.69 -17.45 -4.24
N THR A 69 23.80 -17.06 -3.60
CA THR A 69 24.91 -16.36 -4.25
C THR A 69 25.74 -17.28 -5.12
N GLN A 70 25.96 -18.52 -4.67
CA GLN A 70 26.79 -19.47 -5.39
C GLN A 70 26.03 -20.14 -6.53
N SER A 71 24.79 -20.56 -6.26
CA SER A 71 23.88 -21.19 -7.20
C SER A 71 22.46 -20.69 -6.95
N GLY A 72 21.72 -20.38 -8.02
CA GLY A 72 20.34 -19.91 -7.89
C GLY A 72 19.95 -18.90 -8.96
N ILE A 73 18.66 -18.61 -9.03
CA ILE A 73 18.07 -17.73 -10.05
C ILE A 73 18.63 -16.31 -9.96
N LEU A 74 18.97 -15.85 -8.75
CA LEU A 74 19.54 -14.52 -8.51
C LEU A 74 21.08 -14.49 -8.51
N SER A 75 21.76 -15.63 -8.60
CA SER A 75 23.22 -15.73 -8.43
C SER A 75 24.00 -14.81 -9.38
N GLY A 76 23.61 -14.77 -10.66
CA GLY A 76 24.25 -13.91 -11.66
C GLY A 76 24.11 -12.42 -11.34
N LEU A 77 22.91 -12.00 -10.88
CA LEU A 77 22.66 -10.62 -10.47
C LEU A 77 23.43 -10.28 -9.19
N VAL A 78 23.47 -11.19 -8.22
CA VAL A 78 24.19 -10.97 -6.97
C VAL A 78 25.69 -10.82 -7.22
N LYS A 79 26.30 -11.75 -7.98
CA LYS A 79 27.74 -11.72 -8.31
C LYS A 79 28.11 -10.57 -9.24
N GLY A 80 27.26 -10.24 -10.21
CA GLY A 80 27.53 -9.22 -11.22
C GLY A 80 27.24 -7.78 -10.78
N LEU A 81 26.31 -7.59 -9.83
CA LEU A 81 25.82 -6.26 -9.46
C LEU A 81 25.90 -5.97 -7.96
N VAL A 82 25.45 -6.90 -7.11
CA VAL A 82 25.35 -6.65 -5.65
C VAL A 82 26.73 -6.71 -4.98
N LEU A 83 27.49 -7.78 -5.17
CA LEU A 83 28.82 -7.98 -4.56
C LEU A 83 29.87 -6.94 -4.98
N PRO A 84 29.88 -6.43 -6.23
CA PRO A 84 30.77 -5.32 -6.58
C PRO A 84 30.36 -3.98 -5.95
N ASN A 85 29.08 -3.80 -5.58
CA ASN A 85 28.51 -2.54 -5.10
C ASN A 85 27.87 -2.68 -3.71
N VAL A 86 28.49 -3.47 -2.82
CA VAL A 86 27.89 -3.89 -1.54
C VAL A 86 27.49 -2.71 -0.67
N ALA A 87 28.32 -1.67 -0.56
CA ALA A 87 28.00 -0.50 0.26
C ALA A 87 26.71 0.18 -0.24
N PHE A 88 26.57 0.34 -1.55
CA PHE A 88 25.37 0.92 -2.15
C PHE A 88 24.12 0.08 -1.84
N PHE A 89 24.17 -1.24 -2.07
CA PHE A 89 23.02 -2.11 -1.84
C PHE A 89 22.67 -2.28 -0.36
N ALA A 90 23.67 -2.32 0.53
CA ALA A 90 23.47 -2.33 1.97
C ALA A 90 22.72 -1.06 2.40
N THR A 91 23.24 0.11 2.02
CA THR A 91 22.59 1.40 2.33
C THR A 91 21.20 1.48 1.71
N LEU A 92 21.03 1.05 0.46
CA LEU A 92 19.73 1.03 -0.21
C LEU A 92 18.73 0.16 0.55
N LEU A 93 19.11 -1.06 0.95
CA LEU A 93 18.25 -1.97 1.70
C LEU A 93 17.85 -1.36 3.04
N GLN A 94 18.81 -0.81 3.77
CA GLN A 94 18.60 -0.14 5.06
C GLN A 94 17.58 1.00 4.97
N PHE A 95 17.71 1.91 4.00
CA PHE A 95 16.73 2.97 3.79
C PHE A 95 15.38 2.44 3.30
N THR A 96 15.41 1.45 2.40
CA THR A 96 14.20 0.86 1.84
C THR A 96 13.35 0.22 2.93
N GLU A 97 13.95 -0.55 3.83
CA GLU A 97 13.20 -1.18 4.92
C GLU A 97 12.54 -0.14 5.83
N LEU A 98 13.27 0.89 6.24
CA LEU A 98 12.74 1.95 7.09
C LEU A 98 11.58 2.70 6.41
N ILE A 99 11.74 3.06 5.13
CA ILE A 99 10.71 3.76 4.35
C ILE A 99 9.47 2.89 4.19
N LEU A 100 9.63 1.62 3.81
CA LEU A 100 8.52 0.69 3.67
C LEU A 100 7.78 0.51 4.99
N GLY A 101 8.51 0.38 6.10
CA GLY A 101 7.94 0.27 7.42
C GLY A 101 7.06 1.49 7.78
N VAL A 102 7.57 2.70 7.58
CA VAL A 102 6.81 3.95 7.81
C VAL A 102 5.58 4.03 6.91
N VAL A 103 5.72 3.73 5.61
CA VAL A 103 4.60 3.76 4.66
C VAL A 103 3.48 2.82 5.07
N LEU A 104 3.81 1.59 5.49
CA LEU A 104 2.82 0.60 5.93
C LEU A 104 2.12 1.05 7.21
N LEU A 105 2.83 1.65 8.17
CA LEU A 105 2.20 2.22 9.37
C LEU A 105 1.26 3.36 9.04
N LEU A 106 1.64 4.25 8.12
CA LEU A 106 0.76 5.34 7.66
C LEU A 106 -0.49 4.79 6.96
N GLY A 107 -0.34 3.75 6.13
CA GLY A 107 -1.45 3.03 5.52
C GLY A 107 -2.40 2.42 6.56
N ALA A 108 -1.85 1.73 7.55
CA ALA A 108 -2.62 1.14 8.66
C ALA A 108 -3.36 2.19 9.48
N ILE A 109 -2.70 3.30 9.85
CA ILE A 109 -3.30 4.41 10.58
C ILE A 109 -4.44 5.02 9.78
N GLU A 110 -4.27 5.20 8.47
CA GLU A 110 -5.29 5.79 7.61
C GLU A 110 -6.53 4.90 7.50
N VAL A 111 -6.35 3.59 7.36
CA VAL A 111 -7.45 2.62 7.40
C VAL A 111 -8.12 2.58 8.78
N GLY A 112 -7.34 2.62 9.86
CA GLY A 112 -7.84 2.68 11.23
C GLY A 112 -8.65 3.95 11.51
N ARG A 113 -8.16 5.11 11.06
CA ARG A 113 -8.81 6.42 11.18
C ARG A 113 -10.23 6.40 10.62
N ARG A 114 -10.44 5.73 9.49
CA ARG A 114 -11.76 5.62 8.85
C ARG A 114 -12.80 4.85 9.65
N ARG A 115 -12.38 4.12 10.69
CA ARG A 115 -13.28 3.42 11.62
C ARG A 115 -13.77 4.31 12.75
N LEU A 116 -13.11 5.45 12.97
CA LEU A 116 -13.52 6.42 13.98
C LEU A 116 -14.73 7.22 13.50
N SER A 117 -15.66 7.52 14.41
CA SER A 117 -16.82 8.34 14.10
C SER A 117 -16.48 9.84 14.08
N GLY A 118 -17.39 10.66 13.54
CA GLY A 118 -17.27 12.12 13.57
C GLY A 118 -16.24 12.70 12.59
N ARG A 119 -15.65 13.85 12.95
CA ARG A 119 -14.74 14.61 12.06
C ARG A 119 -13.46 13.84 11.72
N VAL A 120 -13.00 12.98 12.62
CA VAL A 120 -11.74 12.24 12.48
C VAL A 120 -11.83 11.19 11.37
N GLY A 121 -12.97 10.51 11.19
CA GLY A 121 -13.17 9.47 10.15
C GLY A 121 -13.68 9.98 8.79
N ARG A 122 -13.82 11.30 8.61
CA ARG A 122 -14.29 11.90 7.34
C ARG A 122 -13.37 11.59 6.17
N GLU A 123 -13.93 11.56 4.97
CA GLU A 123 -13.19 11.37 3.73
C GLU A 123 -12.27 12.54 3.46
N ARG A 124 -11.02 12.22 3.07
CA ARG A 124 -9.97 13.16 2.69
C ARG A 124 -9.57 12.89 1.24
N GLY A 125 -9.10 13.93 0.54
CA GLY A 125 -8.77 13.83 -0.88
C GLY A 125 -7.54 12.98 -1.20
N TYR A 126 -6.63 12.80 -0.22
CA TYR A 126 -5.35 12.09 -0.40
C TYR A 126 -5.44 10.57 -0.23
N GLU A 127 -6.62 10.03 0.11
CA GLU A 127 -6.74 8.63 0.54
C GLU A 127 -6.46 7.61 -0.55
N ALA A 128 -6.75 7.98 -1.80
CA ALA A 128 -6.42 7.15 -2.96
C ALA A 128 -4.89 7.04 -3.10
N GLN A 129 -4.17 8.14 -2.97
CA GLN A 129 -2.71 8.17 -3.06
C GLN A 129 -2.09 7.34 -1.94
N VAL A 130 -2.58 7.45 -0.70
CA VAL A 130 -2.12 6.61 0.41
C VAL A 130 -2.38 5.13 0.13
N ALA A 131 -3.54 4.78 -0.44
CA ALA A 131 -3.84 3.40 -0.83
C ALA A 131 -2.87 2.86 -1.88
N LEU A 132 -2.59 3.66 -2.91
CA LEU A 132 -1.65 3.27 -3.96
C LEU A 132 -0.25 3.06 -3.40
N VAL A 133 0.23 3.99 -2.57
CA VAL A 133 1.57 3.93 -1.98
C VAL A 133 1.69 2.75 -1.00
N ALA A 134 0.67 2.49 -0.18
CA ALA A 134 0.63 1.31 0.69
C ALA A 134 0.57 0.00 -0.13
N ALA A 135 -0.13 -0.01 -1.26
CA ALA A 135 -0.18 -1.18 -2.14
C ALA A 135 1.19 -1.50 -2.74
N VAL A 136 1.89 -0.47 -3.24
CA VAL A 136 3.25 -0.60 -3.76
C VAL A 136 4.21 -1.04 -2.65
N ALA A 137 4.07 -0.49 -1.44
CA ALA A 137 4.89 -0.92 -0.31
C ALA A 137 4.67 -2.39 0.06
N GLY A 138 3.43 -2.87 0.05
CA GLY A 138 3.11 -4.30 0.26
C GLY A 138 3.79 -5.20 -0.77
N LEU A 139 3.77 -4.82 -2.06
CA LEU A 139 4.49 -5.55 -3.11
C LEU A 139 6.00 -5.50 -2.92
N ALA A 140 6.55 -4.34 -2.56
CA ALA A 140 7.98 -4.18 -2.32
C ALA A 140 8.46 -5.03 -1.14
N VAL A 141 7.71 -5.05 -0.04
CA VAL A 141 7.96 -5.95 1.10
C VAL A 141 7.95 -7.42 0.66
N ALA A 142 6.93 -7.84 -0.09
CA ALA A 142 6.86 -9.22 -0.59
C ALA A 142 8.04 -9.56 -1.50
N GLY A 143 8.42 -8.66 -2.40
CA GLY A 143 9.55 -8.84 -3.32
C GLY A 143 10.90 -8.91 -2.60
N LEU A 144 11.13 -8.03 -1.62
CA LEU A 144 12.34 -8.05 -0.81
C LEU A 144 12.43 -9.34 0.00
N SER A 145 11.40 -9.71 0.75
CA SER A 145 11.40 -10.94 1.53
C SER A 145 11.57 -12.19 0.65
N LEU A 146 10.94 -12.23 -0.52
CA LEU A 146 11.16 -13.33 -1.47
C LEU A 146 12.60 -13.36 -1.99
N SER A 147 13.19 -12.20 -2.30
CA SER A 147 14.58 -12.14 -2.76
C SER A 147 15.57 -12.61 -1.70
N ILE A 148 15.31 -12.31 -0.42
CA ILE A 148 16.11 -12.78 0.72
C ILE A 148 15.94 -14.29 0.90
N ALA A 149 14.71 -14.80 0.87
CA ALA A 149 14.43 -16.24 0.94
C ALA A 149 15.16 -17.02 -0.16
N VAL A 150 15.10 -16.53 -1.40
CA VAL A 150 15.82 -17.13 -2.54
C VAL A 150 17.34 -17.04 -2.35
N LEU A 151 17.84 -15.92 -1.84
CA LEU A 151 19.27 -15.75 -1.54
C LEU A 151 19.73 -16.74 -0.46
N MET A 152 18.95 -16.93 0.59
CA MET A 152 19.23 -17.87 1.68
C MET A 152 19.08 -19.34 1.25
N GLY A 153 18.58 -19.60 0.04
CA GLY A 153 18.32 -20.96 -0.44
C GLY A 153 17.17 -21.62 0.32
N GLU A 154 16.21 -20.83 0.80
CA GLU A 154 15.06 -21.36 1.52
C GLU A 154 14.20 -22.22 0.61
N GLN A 155 13.71 -23.31 1.18
CA GLN A 155 12.82 -24.24 0.49
C GLN A 155 11.37 -23.90 0.80
N LEU A 156 10.49 -24.23 -0.14
CA LEU A 156 9.06 -24.10 0.09
C LEU A 156 8.64 -24.96 1.30
N PRO A 157 7.63 -24.52 2.08
CA PRO A 157 7.15 -25.27 3.23
C PRO A 157 6.75 -26.69 2.83
N THR A 158 7.38 -27.68 3.45
CA THR A 158 7.09 -29.11 3.28
C THR A 158 7.02 -29.80 4.64
N ILE A 159 6.42 -30.99 4.67
CA ILE A 159 6.32 -31.78 5.90
C ILE A 159 7.70 -32.38 6.20
N MET A 160 8.37 -31.87 7.23
CA MET A 160 9.68 -32.34 7.66
C MET A 160 9.64 -32.76 9.14
N PRO A 161 9.51 -34.05 9.46
CA PRO A 161 9.41 -34.54 10.85
C PRO A 161 10.60 -34.11 11.74
N GLY A 162 11.79 -33.97 11.17
CA GLY A 162 12.99 -33.51 11.87
C GLY A 162 12.99 -32.02 12.27
N ARG A 163 11.97 -31.25 11.90
CA ARG A 163 11.82 -29.81 12.18
C ARG A 163 10.70 -29.50 13.19
N ALA A 164 10.24 -30.49 13.95
CA ALA A 164 9.08 -30.38 14.85
C ALA A 164 9.16 -29.25 15.90
N PHE A 165 10.37 -28.85 16.30
CA PHE A 165 10.60 -27.76 17.26
C PHE A 165 11.04 -26.44 16.61
N THR A 166 10.96 -26.33 15.29
CA THR A 166 11.28 -25.12 14.53
C THR A 166 10.07 -24.66 13.71
N THR A 167 10.11 -23.45 13.15
CA THR A 167 9.01 -22.96 12.32
C THR A 167 8.91 -23.76 11.02
N ALA A 168 7.70 -24.15 10.65
CA ALA A 168 7.44 -24.88 9.39
C ALA A 168 7.59 -23.96 8.15
N ILE A 169 7.39 -22.66 8.34
CA ILE A 169 7.51 -21.63 7.31
C ILE A 169 8.57 -20.64 7.80
N PRO A 170 9.67 -20.47 7.05
CA PRO A 170 10.61 -19.38 7.30
C PRO A 170 9.92 -18.02 7.30
N VAL A 171 10.40 -17.07 8.08
CA VAL A 171 9.70 -15.79 8.27
C VAL A 171 9.65 -14.99 6.98
N GLU A 172 10.70 -15.06 6.17
CA GLU A 172 10.82 -14.43 4.86
C GLU A 172 9.71 -14.93 3.92
N LEU A 173 9.52 -16.24 3.85
CA LEU A 173 8.44 -16.86 3.07
C LEU A 173 7.05 -16.58 3.63
N LEU A 174 6.90 -16.39 4.94
CA LEU A 174 5.64 -15.98 5.55
C LEU A 174 5.28 -14.52 5.21
N ILE A 175 6.26 -13.63 5.12
CA ILE A 175 6.04 -12.22 4.78
C ILE A 175 5.53 -12.05 3.34
N VAL A 176 5.97 -12.89 2.39
CA VAL A 176 5.55 -12.80 0.98
C VAL A 176 4.03 -12.76 0.79
N PRO A 177 3.24 -13.76 1.23
CA PRO A 177 1.78 -13.72 1.08
C PRO A 177 1.14 -12.58 1.88
N LEU A 178 1.71 -12.17 3.01
CA LEU A 178 1.21 -11.04 3.79
C LEU A 178 1.37 -9.72 3.04
N GLY A 179 2.54 -9.47 2.44
CA GLY A 179 2.80 -8.29 1.62
C GLY A 179 1.91 -8.27 0.36
N VAL A 180 1.70 -9.43 -0.28
CA VAL A 180 0.77 -9.57 -1.41
C VAL A 180 -0.67 -9.29 -0.99
N ALA A 181 -1.10 -9.76 0.19
CA ALA A 181 -2.44 -9.50 0.70
C ALA A 181 -2.66 -8.00 0.95
N VAL A 182 -1.70 -7.31 1.56
CA VAL A 182 -1.72 -5.84 1.72
C VAL A 182 -1.83 -5.16 0.37
N ALA A 183 -0.96 -5.53 -0.57
CA ALA A 183 -0.95 -4.97 -1.92
C ALA A 183 -2.31 -5.10 -2.62
N TRP A 184 -2.89 -6.30 -2.58
CA TRP A 184 -4.16 -6.60 -3.20
C TRP A 184 -5.31 -5.77 -2.59
N MET A 185 -5.39 -5.73 -1.25
CA MET A 185 -6.45 -5.02 -0.55
C MET A 185 -6.35 -3.51 -0.72
N GLU A 186 -5.15 -2.94 -0.64
CA GLU A 186 -4.92 -1.51 -0.81
C GLU A 186 -5.08 -1.07 -2.27
N ALA A 187 -4.69 -1.91 -3.26
CA ALA A 187 -4.98 -1.65 -4.68
C ALA A 187 -6.50 -1.64 -4.95
N GLY A 188 -7.23 -2.59 -4.37
CA GLY A 188 -8.70 -2.60 -4.42
C GLY A 188 -9.30 -1.32 -3.83
N ARG A 189 -8.79 -0.89 -2.67
CA ARG A 189 -9.20 0.37 -2.03
C ARG A 189 -8.89 1.58 -2.91
N PHE A 190 -7.70 1.64 -3.49
CA PHE A 190 -7.28 2.69 -4.43
C PHE A 190 -8.26 2.80 -5.61
N LEU A 191 -8.55 1.70 -6.29
CA LEU A 191 -9.43 1.69 -7.46
C LEU A 191 -10.84 2.20 -7.12
N VAL A 192 -11.36 1.87 -5.94
CA VAL A 192 -12.68 2.35 -5.50
C VAL A 192 -12.66 3.85 -5.20
N LEU A 193 -11.60 4.35 -4.54
CA LEU A 193 -11.49 5.77 -4.19
C LEU A 193 -11.20 6.64 -5.42
N PHE A 194 -10.34 6.18 -6.32
CA PHE A 194 -10.00 6.86 -7.56
C PHE A 194 -11.23 7.07 -8.45
N ARG A 195 -12.08 6.05 -8.58
CA ARG A 195 -13.34 6.14 -9.36
C ARG A 195 -14.39 7.06 -8.73
N ARG A 196 -14.27 7.39 -7.44
CA ARG A 196 -15.21 8.24 -6.70
C ARG A 196 -14.86 9.73 -6.76
N GLN A 197 -13.67 10.11 -7.25
CA GLN A 197 -13.35 11.51 -7.49
C GLN A 197 -14.14 11.99 -8.72
N PRO A 198 -15.22 12.78 -8.57
CA PRO A 198 -15.98 13.28 -9.71
C PRO A 198 -15.15 14.36 -10.40
N ALA A 199 -15.42 14.57 -11.68
CA ALA A 199 -14.89 15.63 -12.56
C ALA A 199 -15.24 17.08 -12.12
N GLY A 200 -15.31 17.35 -10.82
CA GLY A 200 -15.60 18.66 -10.24
C GLY A 200 -14.43 19.65 -10.28
N MET A 201 -13.24 19.23 -10.70
CA MET A 201 -12.10 20.13 -10.90
C MET A 201 -12.07 20.81 -12.28
N ILE A 202 -12.95 20.42 -13.22
CA ILE A 202 -13.00 21.00 -14.57
C ILE A 202 -14.17 22.01 -14.72
N ALA A 203 -15.10 22.07 -13.76
CA ALA A 203 -16.31 22.89 -13.87
C ALA A 203 -16.15 24.37 -13.42
N SER A 204 -14.94 24.86 -13.09
CA SER A 204 -14.74 26.26 -12.68
C SER A 204 -14.44 27.23 -13.82
N VAL A 205 -14.43 26.78 -15.08
CA VAL A 205 -14.33 27.68 -16.24
C VAL A 205 -15.65 27.67 -17.00
N ARG A 206 -16.71 28.17 -16.36
CA ARG A 206 -17.84 28.73 -17.11
C ARG A 206 -17.48 30.20 -17.36
N PRO A 207 -17.21 30.64 -18.60
CA PRO A 207 -17.16 32.07 -18.86
C PRO A 207 -18.51 32.65 -18.46
N GLU A 208 -18.47 33.66 -17.60
CA GLU A 208 -19.61 34.45 -17.22
C GLU A 208 -20.13 35.12 -18.50
N VAL A 209 -21.20 34.56 -19.08
CA VAL A 209 -21.91 35.17 -20.20
C VAL A 209 -22.65 36.36 -19.62
N ILE A 210 -22.02 37.54 -19.67
CA ILE A 210 -22.67 38.81 -19.40
C ILE A 210 -23.79 38.96 -20.45
N PRO A 211 -25.07 39.02 -20.05
CA PRO A 211 -26.16 39.21 -21.00
C PRO A 211 -26.01 40.58 -21.68
N ALA A 212 -25.89 40.58 -23.00
CA ALA A 212 -25.65 41.75 -23.84
C ALA A 212 -26.86 42.71 -23.97
N ASN A 213 -27.66 42.91 -22.92
CA ASN A 213 -28.91 43.68 -23.00
C ASN A 213 -29.03 44.86 -22.02
N GLU A 214 -27.91 45.46 -21.60
CA GLU A 214 -27.93 46.69 -20.79
C GLU A 214 -27.34 47.94 -21.48
N ARG A 215 -26.92 47.85 -22.75
CA ARG A 215 -26.37 49.03 -23.47
C ARG A 215 -27.42 50.00 -24.04
N ASN A 216 -28.71 49.68 -24.02
CA ASN A 216 -29.75 50.51 -24.66
C ASN A 216 -30.69 51.24 -23.67
N ARG A 217 -30.24 51.57 -22.46
CA ARG A 217 -31.04 52.37 -21.49
C ARG A 217 -30.44 53.72 -21.12
N ALA A 218 -29.48 54.22 -21.89
CA ALA A 218 -28.95 55.57 -21.73
C ALA A 218 -28.86 56.27 -23.09
N SER A 219 -30.01 56.71 -23.59
CA SER A 219 -30.16 57.72 -24.63
C SER A 219 -31.57 58.28 -24.57
#